data_AF-A0AAD8F3R1-F1
#
_entry.id   AF-A0AAD8F3R1-F1
#
_cell.length_a   1.000
_cell.length_b   1.000
_cell.length_c   1.000
_cell.angle_alpha   90.00
_cell.angle_beta   90.00
_cell.angle_gamma   90.00
#
_symmetry.space_group_name_H-M   'P 1'
#
loop_
_entity.id
_entity.type
_entity.pdbx_description
1 polymer ?
#
loop_
_entity_poly.entity_id
_entity_poly.type
_entity_poly.pdbx_seq_one_letter_code
_entity_poly.pdbx_strand_id
1 'polypeptide(L)'
;MTSQLIVSAVIVMFTLACSCSLAQLTVAPFAIAVEPAWTAKFDCTPDDARLVSQVTWQFNQTVLVGSSRVVVGNGSLVITNATYSDAGQYTCILGNDTSDATLIVYDMPDYVTEGLVIGFICLGLFVLLIVGVTIDFVKQERERKKRHKARREKAERRTDTATKY
;
A
#
# COMPACT_ATOMS: atom_id res chain seq x y z
N MET A 1 -52.36 15.68 24.73
CA MET A 1 -51.28 16.61 25.14
C MET A 1 -49.90 15.95 25.17
N THR A 2 -49.80 14.66 25.49
CA THR A 2 -48.53 13.89 25.51
C THR A 2 -47.87 13.72 24.13
N SER A 3 -48.65 13.51 23.06
CA SER A 3 -48.11 13.28 21.71
C SER A 3 -47.45 14.53 21.08
N GLN A 4 -47.96 15.73 21.35
CA GLN A 4 -47.35 16.98 20.84
C GLN A 4 -46.03 17.32 21.55
N LEU A 5 -45.90 16.96 22.83
CA LEU A 5 -44.66 17.11 23.59
C LEU A 5 -43.56 16.17 23.09
N ILE A 6 -43.93 14.96 22.64
CA ILE A 6 -42.98 14.00 22.05
C ILE A 6 -42.50 14.49 20.67
N VAL A 7 -43.41 15.00 19.83
CA VAL A 7 -43.07 15.53 18.51
C VAL A 7 -42.17 16.78 18.61
N SER A 8 -42.45 17.70 19.54
CA SER A 8 -41.57 18.87 19.77
C SER A 8 -40.20 18.45 20.31
N ALA A 9 -40.15 17.49 21.24
CA ALA A 9 -38.89 16.97 21.78
C ALA A 9 -38.03 16.28 20.71
N VAL A 10 -38.63 15.49 19.80
CA VAL A 10 -37.89 14.82 18.71
C VAL A 10 -37.35 15.82 17.69
N ILE A 11 -38.10 16.88 17.35
CA ILE A 11 -37.63 17.95 16.45
C ILE A 11 -36.48 18.76 17.08
N VAL A 12 -36.53 19.01 18.39
CA VAL A 12 -35.45 19.68 19.14
C VAL A 12 -34.20 18.78 19.20
N MET A 13 -34.35 17.46 19.36
CA MET A 13 -33.24 16.51 19.31
C MET A 13 -32.59 16.39 17.90
N PHE A 14 -33.38 16.48 16.83
CA PHE A 14 -32.88 16.48 15.44
C PHE A 14 -32.19 17.80 15.05
N THR A 15 -32.63 18.94 15.59
CA THR A 15 -31.97 20.24 15.37
C THR A 15 -30.71 20.41 16.22
N LEU A 16 -30.59 19.69 17.34
CA LEU A 16 -29.38 19.64 18.17
C LEU A 16 -28.29 18.70 17.62
N ALA A 17 -28.60 17.84 16.64
CA ALA A 17 -27.66 16.84 16.10
C ALA A 17 -26.72 17.35 14.99
N CYS A 18 -26.70 18.66 14.71
CA CYS A 18 -25.67 19.25 13.84
C CYS A 18 -25.21 20.61 14.39
N SER A 19 -24.61 20.57 15.57
CA SER A 19 -23.65 21.59 15.99
C SER A 19 -22.31 20.91 16.19
N CYS A 20 -21.77 20.34 15.11
CA CYS A 20 -20.37 19.97 15.10
C CYS A 20 -19.59 21.28 15.21
N SER A 21 -18.88 21.43 16.32
CA SER A 21 -18.11 22.59 16.75
C SER A 21 -17.57 23.44 15.61
N LEU A 22 -17.81 24.75 15.69
CA LEU A 22 -17.19 25.78 14.85
C LEU A 22 -15.66 25.66 14.95
N ALA A 23 -15.03 24.91 14.03
CA ALA A 23 -13.58 24.82 13.97
C ALA A 23 -13.06 26.11 13.32
N GLN A 24 -12.57 27.04 14.12
CA GLN A 24 -12.07 28.36 13.67
C GLN A 24 -10.74 28.25 12.89
N LEU A 25 -10.12 27.07 12.86
CA LEU A 25 -8.85 26.78 12.21
C LEU A 25 -8.84 25.35 11.64
N THR A 26 -8.70 25.22 10.32
CA THR A 26 -8.73 23.92 9.61
C THR A 26 -7.35 23.54 9.07
N VAL A 27 -6.94 22.28 9.24
CA VAL A 27 -5.66 21.79 8.72
C VAL A 27 -5.88 20.61 7.78
N ALA A 28 -5.17 20.62 6.66
CA ALA A 28 -5.25 19.58 5.64
C ALA A 28 -3.85 19.21 5.10
N PRO A 29 -3.54 17.93 4.94
CA PRO A 29 -4.25 16.78 5.53
C PRO A 29 -4.08 16.72 7.06
N PHE A 30 -5.02 16.12 7.78
CA PHE A 30 -4.89 15.89 9.23
C PHE A 30 -3.82 14.83 9.55
N ALA A 31 -3.54 13.93 8.61
CA ALA A 31 -2.44 12.98 8.67
C ALA A 31 -1.94 12.65 7.27
N ILE A 32 -0.63 12.54 7.09
CA ILE A 32 0.01 12.07 5.86
C ILE A 32 1.12 11.09 6.20
N ALA A 33 1.26 10.08 5.35
CA ALA A 33 2.36 9.14 5.39
C ALA A 33 3.25 9.39 4.16
N VAL A 34 4.56 9.55 4.38
CA VAL A 34 5.54 9.75 3.30
C VAL A 34 6.73 8.80 3.46
N GLU A 35 7.39 8.50 2.35
CA GLU A 35 8.66 7.75 2.36
C GLU A 35 9.85 8.66 2.72
N PRO A 36 11.00 8.12 3.17
CA PRO A 36 12.20 8.91 3.39
C PRO A 36 12.66 9.63 2.11
N ALA A 37 13.21 10.82 2.27
CA ALA A 37 13.62 11.73 1.18
C ALA A 37 12.47 12.36 0.36
N TRP A 38 11.21 12.04 0.66
CA TRP A 38 10.06 12.69 0.02
C TRP A 38 9.71 14.02 0.69
N THR A 39 8.73 14.72 0.11
CA THR A 39 8.23 16.01 0.61
C THR A 39 6.87 15.82 1.28
N ALA A 40 6.75 16.28 2.53
CA ALA A 40 5.49 16.38 3.25
C ALA A 40 4.99 17.83 3.22
N LYS A 41 3.69 18.02 3.02
CA LYS A 41 3.06 19.35 3.03
C LYS A 41 1.79 19.32 3.87
N PHE A 42 1.65 20.33 4.71
CA PHE A 42 0.42 20.65 5.42
C PHE A 42 0.01 22.09 5.09
N ASP A 43 -1.29 22.30 4.96
CA ASP A 43 -1.92 23.60 4.76
C ASP A 43 -2.89 23.85 5.91
N CYS A 44 -2.67 24.93 6.66
CA CYS A 44 -3.55 25.36 7.73
C CYS A 44 -4.28 26.65 7.32
N THR A 45 -5.60 26.55 7.19
CA THR A 45 -6.49 27.60 6.69
C THR A 45 -7.41 28.07 7.82
N PRO A 46 -7.26 29.32 8.27
CA PRO A 46 -8.22 29.93 9.18
C PRO A 46 -9.51 30.35 8.47
N ASP A 47 -10.59 30.54 9.24
CA ASP A 47 -11.86 31.02 8.71
C ASP A 47 -11.73 32.41 8.04
N ASP A 48 -10.98 33.33 8.66
CA ASP A 48 -10.61 34.59 8.04
C ASP A 48 -9.28 34.45 7.29
N ALA A 49 -9.36 34.33 5.96
CA ALA A 49 -8.22 34.23 5.06
C ALA A 49 -7.19 35.35 5.21
N ARG A 50 -7.56 36.52 5.76
CA ARG A 50 -6.61 37.64 5.99
C ARG A 50 -5.60 37.31 7.09
N LEU A 51 -5.94 36.38 7.97
CA LEU A 51 -5.11 35.96 9.11
C LEU A 51 -4.12 34.84 8.75
N VAL A 52 -4.11 34.35 7.50
CA VAL A 52 -3.24 33.23 7.08
C VAL A 52 -1.75 33.51 7.27
N SER A 53 -1.34 34.79 7.22
CA SER A 53 0.04 35.22 7.45
C SER A 53 0.46 35.19 8.93
N GLN A 54 -0.51 35.11 9.86
CA GLN A 54 -0.29 35.05 11.30
C GLN A 54 -0.28 33.61 11.84
N VAL A 55 -0.58 32.62 10.99
CA VAL A 55 -0.53 31.20 11.35
C VAL A 55 0.91 30.80 11.63
N THR A 56 1.13 30.18 12.78
CA THR A 56 2.42 29.62 13.17
C THR A 56 2.35 28.11 13.28
N TRP A 57 3.47 27.44 13.07
CA TRP A 57 3.57 25.99 13.18
C TRP A 57 4.49 25.59 14.32
N GLN A 58 4.12 24.54 15.04
CA GLN A 58 4.85 24.01 16.19
C GLN A 58 5.10 22.52 15.99
N PHE A 59 6.29 22.05 16.35
CA PHE A 59 6.65 20.63 16.37
C PHE A 59 7.29 20.31 17.73
N ASN A 60 6.83 19.25 18.40
CA ASN A 60 7.31 18.88 19.73
C ASN A 60 7.36 20.08 20.70
N GLN A 61 6.27 20.85 20.76
CA GLN A 61 6.14 22.04 21.60
C GLN A 61 7.11 23.21 21.26
N THR A 62 7.85 23.13 20.15
CA THR A 62 8.77 24.18 19.70
C THR A 62 8.26 24.84 18.43
N VAL A 63 8.22 26.17 18.38
CA VAL A 63 7.82 26.91 17.18
C VAL A 63 8.83 26.64 16.07
N LEU A 64 8.34 26.22 14.90
CA LEU A 64 9.15 25.96 13.74
C LEU A 64 9.60 27.28 13.10
N VAL A 65 10.90 27.37 12.86
CA VAL A 65 11.51 28.45 12.09
C VAL A 65 11.96 27.88 10.75
N GLY A 66 11.71 28.61 9.67
CA GLY A 66 12.12 28.21 8.33
C GLY A 66 13.61 27.89 8.25
N SER A 67 13.95 26.81 7.55
CA SER A 67 15.31 26.35 7.26
C SER A 67 15.42 25.99 5.77
N SER A 68 16.58 25.47 5.33
CA SER A 68 16.74 25.01 3.95
C SER A 68 15.79 23.85 3.58
N ARG A 69 15.43 23.00 4.55
CA ARG A 69 14.53 21.86 4.34
C ARG A 69 13.07 22.11 4.73
N VAL A 70 12.87 22.91 5.79
CA VAL A 70 11.55 23.19 6.37
C VAL A 70 11.13 24.60 5.98
N VAL A 71 10.09 24.74 5.18
CA VAL A 71 9.54 26.04 4.76
C VAL A 71 8.21 26.25 5.47
N VAL A 72 8.10 27.39 6.15
CA VAL A 72 6.89 27.80 6.87
C VAL A 72 6.46 29.17 6.37
N GLY A 73 5.20 29.31 5.96
CA GLY A 73 4.66 30.61 5.54
C GLY A 73 3.28 30.51 4.93
N ASN A 74 2.49 31.59 5.06
CA ASN A 74 1.11 31.67 4.57
C ASN A 74 0.27 30.44 4.96
N GLY A 75 0.35 30.00 6.21
CA GLY A 75 -0.39 28.85 6.72
C GLY A 75 0.15 27.49 6.26
N SER A 76 1.07 27.44 5.28
CA SER A 76 1.66 26.19 4.80
C SER A 76 2.94 25.82 5.57
N LEU A 77 3.09 24.53 5.83
CA LEU A 77 4.31 23.87 6.30
C LEU A 77 4.75 22.86 5.26
N VAL A 78 5.97 23.01 4.75
CA VAL A 78 6.58 22.09 3.78
C VAL A 78 7.87 21.55 4.36
N ILE A 79 7.99 20.23 4.43
CA ILE A 79 9.20 19.53 4.89
C ILE A 79 9.72 18.75 3.70
N THR A 80 10.87 19.18 3.17
CA THR A 80 11.56 18.48 2.08
C THR A 80 12.61 17.53 2.63
N ASN A 81 12.85 16.44 1.89
CA ASN A 81 13.79 15.39 2.29
C ASN A 81 13.46 14.88 3.71
N ALA A 82 12.25 14.32 3.84
CA ALA A 82 11.72 13.83 5.11
C ALA A 82 12.56 12.68 5.67
N THR A 83 12.74 12.67 6.98
CA THR A 83 13.51 11.68 7.74
C THR A 83 12.65 11.12 8.88
N TYR A 84 13.00 9.96 9.45
CA TYR A 84 12.22 9.41 10.58
C TYR A 84 12.16 10.34 11.79
N SER A 85 13.13 11.23 11.96
CA SER A 85 13.10 12.25 13.02
C SER A 85 12.10 13.38 12.78
N ASP A 86 11.64 13.56 11.54
CA ASP A 86 10.61 14.54 11.19
C ASP A 86 9.20 13.97 11.51
N ALA A 87 9.06 12.67 11.76
CA ALA A 87 7.78 12.05 12.11
C ALA A 87 7.28 12.53 13.48
N GLY A 88 5.99 12.82 13.58
CA GLY A 88 5.35 13.28 14.81
C GLY A 88 4.14 14.18 14.57
N GLN A 89 3.70 14.84 15.63
CA GLN A 89 2.57 15.75 15.61
C GLN A 89 3.04 17.20 15.39
N TYR A 90 2.42 17.86 14.43
CA TYR A 90 2.61 19.26 14.08
C TYR A 90 1.33 20.01 14.41
N THR A 91 1.43 21.10 15.14
CA THR A 91 0.29 21.91 15.54
C THR A 91 0.36 23.26 14.84
N CYS A 92 -0.69 23.65 14.12
CA CYS A 92 -0.84 25.01 13.63
C CYS A 92 -1.63 25.85 14.64
N ILE A 93 -1.19 27.09 14.84
CA ILE A 93 -1.65 27.98 15.90
C ILE A 93 -1.99 29.34 15.31
N LEU A 94 -3.18 29.85 15.64
CA LEU A 94 -3.62 31.20 15.32
C LEU A 94 -4.34 31.81 16.54
N GLY A 95 -3.68 32.73 17.25
CA GLY A 95 -4.25 33.30 18.47
C GLY A 95 -4.49 32.24 19.54
N ASN A 96 -5.76 31.97 19.87
CA ASN A 96 -6.16 30.93 20.81
C ASN A 96 -6.56 29.60 20.11
N ASP A 97 -6.67 29.60 18.79
CA ASP A 97 -7.09 28.44 18.01
C ASP A 97 -5.89 27.58 17.62
N THR A 98 -6.07 26.26 17.72
CA THR A 98 -5.04 25.28 17.38
C THR A 98 -5.63 24.12 16.59
N SER A 99 -4.89 23.61 15.62
CA SER A 99 -5.27 22.43 14.83
C SER A 99 -4.06 21.51 14.64
N ASP A 100 -4.25 20.21 14.83
CA ASP A 100 -3.17 19.22 14.82
C ASP A 100 -3.12 18.45 13.49
N ALA A 101 -1.90 18.20 13.02
CA ALA A 101 -1.59 17.37 11.87
C ALA A 101 -0.51 16.34 12.22
N THR A 102 -0.59 15.14 11.67
CA THR A 102 0.36 14.06 11.94
C THR A 102 1.19 13.72 10.71
N LEU A 103 2.52 13.72 10.86
CA LEU A 103 3.44 13.22 9.85
C LEU A 103 3.94 11.83 10.24
N ILE A 104 3.71 10.86 9.35
CA ILE A 104 4.25 9.52 9.45
C ILE A 104 5.33 9.39 8.37
N VAL A 105 6.51 8.93 8.75
CA VAL A 105 7.56 8.55 7.80
C VAL A 105 7.67 7.04 7.81
N TYR A 106 7.34 6.39 6.70
CA TYR A 106 7.28 4.94 6.56
C TYR A 106 8.18 4.47 5.43
N ASP A 107 8.79 3.30 5.60
CA ASP A 107 9.41 2.59 4.50
C ASP A 107 8.39 1.65 3.87
N MET A 108 8.29 1.65 2.55
CA MET A 108 7.60 0.59 1.83
C MET A 108 8.37 -0.72 2.07
N PRO A 109 7.76 -1.76 2.67
CA PRO A 109 8.46 -3.01 2.95
C PRO A 109 8.83 -3.75 1.64
N ASP A 110 9.80 -4.66 1.73
CA ASP A 110 10.43 -5.37 0.60
C ASP A 110 9.51 -6.31 -0.23
N TYR A 111 8.19 -6.30 -0.01
CA TYR A 111 7.23 -7.23 -0.62
C TYR A 111 7.26 -7.25 -2.16
N VAL A 112 7.66 -6.16 -2.80
CA VAL A 112 7.83 -6.11 -4.26
C VAL A 112 9.01 -6.98 -4.69
N THR A 113 10.13 -6.88 -3.97
CA THR A 113 11.33 -7.68 -4.26
C THR A 113 11.15 -9.14 -3.86
N GLU A 114 10.56 -9.41 -2.68
CA GLU A 114 10.23 -10.76 -2.23
C GLU A 114 9.24 -11.43 -3.19
N GLY A 115 8.21 -10.70 -3.64
CA GLY A 115 7.24 -11.18 -4.63
C GLY A 115 7.88 -11.57 -5.96
N LEU A 116 8.85 -10.78 -6.45
CA LEU A 116 9.61 -11.11 -7.66
C LEU A 116 10.48 -12.36 -7.48
N VAL A 117 11.19 -12.48 -6.35
CA VAL A 117 12.04 -13.64 -6.04
C VAL A 117 11.21 -14.93 -5.98
N ILE A 118 10.07 -14.90 -5.27
CA ILE A 118 9.14 -16.03 -5.18
C ILE A 118 8.60 -16.37 -6.58
N GLY A 119 8.27 -15.36 -7.39
CA GLY A 119 7.82 -15.54 -8.77
C GLY A 119 8.84 -16.30 -9.63
N PHE A 120 10.11 -15.94 -9.57
CA PHE A 120 11.17 -16.62 -10.33
C PHE A 120 11.39 -18.07 -9.86
N ILE A 121 11.35 -18.33 -8.56
CA ILE A 121 11.48 -19.68 -8.01
C ILE A 121 10.32 -20.56 -8.50
N CYS A 122 9.09 -20.07 -8.41
CA CYS A 122 7.90 -20.79 -8.86
C CYS A 122 7.93 -21.09 -10.36
N LEU A 123 8.32 -20.11 -11.18
CA LEU A 123 8.47 -20.27 -12.63
C LEU A 123 9.57 -21.30 -12.97
N GLY A 124 10.71 -21.23 -12.27
CA GLY A 124 11.81 -22.19 -12.45
C GLY A 124 11.39 -23.62 -12.12
N LEU A 125 10.73 -23.84 -10.99
CA LEU A 125 10.21 -25.16 -10.60
C LEU A 125 9.18 -25.68 -11.61
N PHE A 126 8.29 -24.82 -12.11
CA PHE A 126 7.32 -25.20 -13.13
C PHE A 126 7.98 -25.63 -14.44
N VAL A 127 9.00 -24.89 -14.90
CA VAL A 127 9.77 -25.25 -16.09
C VAL A 127 10.53 -26.57 -15.88
N LEU A 128 11.13 -26.78 -14.71
CA LEU A 128 11.81 -28.04 -14.39
C LEU A 128 10.85 -29.23 -14.38
N LEU A 129 9.62 -29.06 -13.89
CA LEU A 129 8.59 -30.10 -13.95
C LEU A 129 8.17 -30.39 -15.39
N ILE A 130 7.93 -29.37 -16.22
CA ILE A 130 7.60 -29.55 -17.64
C ILE A 130 8.74 -30.26 -18.38
N VAL A 131 9.99 -29.83 -18.17
CA VAL A 131 11.16 -30.46 -18.78
C VAL A 131 11.31 -31.91 -18.28
N GLY A 132 11.12 -32.16 -16.99
CA GLY A 132 11.13 -33.51 -16.42
C GLY A 132 10.06 -34.41 -17.06
N VAL A 133 8.80 -33.95 -17.11
CA VAL A 133 7.67 -34.68 -17.71
C VAL A 133 7.91 -34.94 -19.20
N THR A 134 8.42 -33.95 -19.95
CA THR A 134 8.71 -34.13 -21.37
C THR A 134 9.86 -35.10 -21.61
N ILE A 135 10.94 -35.05 -20.81
CA ILE A 135 12.05 -36.01 -20.87
C ILE A 135 11.54 -37.42 -20.54
N ASP A 136 10.77 -37.58 -19.47
CA ASP A 136 10.21 -38.87 -19.07
C ASP A 136 9.23 -39.40 -20.11
N PHE A 137 8.39 -38.55 -20.69
CA PHE A 137 7.49 -38.91 -21.78
C PHE A 137 8.27 -39.41 -23.00
N VAL A 138 9.31 -38.68 -23.43
CA VAL A 138 10.17 -39.07 -24.54
C VAL A 138 10.90 -40.38 -24.23
N LYS A 139 11.41 -40.54 -23.01
CA LYS A 139 12.06 -41.77 -22.56
C LYS A 139 11.08 -42.93 -22.57
N GLN A 140 9.87 -42.73 -22.07
CA GLN A 140 8.82 -43.75 -22.04
C GLN A 140 8.42 -44.15 -23.46
N GLU A 141 8.29 -43.19 -24.39
CA GLU A 141 7.97 -43.48 -25.79
C GLU A 141 9.11 -44.22 -26.50
N ARG A 142 10.36 -43.83 -26.28
CA ARG A 142 11.54 -44.54 -26.78
C ARG A 142 11.55 -45.99 -26.30
N GLU A 143 11.29 -46.23 -25.01
CA GLU A 143 11.19 -47.58 -24.44
C GLU A 143 9.97 -48.35 -24.97
N ARG A 144 8.81 -47.70 -25.15
CA ARG A 144 7.63 -48.29 -25.80
C ARG A 144 7.98 -48.76 -27.22
N LYS A 145 8.64 -47.91 -28.03
CA LYS A 145 9.08 -48.25 -29.41
C LYS A 145 10.08 -49.40 -29.42
N LYS A 146 11.06 -49.42 -28.52
CA LYS A 146 12.00 -50.55 -28.36
C LYS A 146 11.27 -51.87 -28.04
N ARG A 147 10.30 -51.84 -27.11
CA ARG A 147 9.48 -53.02 -26.75
C ARG A 147 8.66 -53.53 -27.94
N HIS A 148 8.09 -52.65 -28.76
CA HIS A 148 7.37 -53.03 -29.99
C HIS A 148 8.30 -53.67 -31.03
N LYS A 149 9.47 -53.08 -31.27
CA LYS A 149 10.46 -53.64 -32.21
C LYS A 149 10.94 -55.03 -31.78
N ALA A 150 11.30 -55.19 -30.50
CA ALA A 150 11.73 -56.49 -29.95
C ALA A 150 10.64 -57.57 -30.03
N ARG A 151 9.35 -57.20 -29.92
CA ARG A 151 8.22 -58.13 -30.12
C ARG A 151 8.08 -58.56 -31.59
N ARG A 152 8.21 -57.63 -32.53
CA ARG A 152 8.19 -57.92 -33.98
C ARG A 152 9.31 -58.87 -34.39
N GLU A 153 10.54 -58.58 -33.99
CA GLU A 153 11.71 -59.44 -34.27
C GLU A 153 11.58 -60.85 -33.65
N LYS A 154 10.84 -61.00 -32.55
CA LYS A 154 10.53 -62.32 -31.97
C LYS A 154 9.45 -63.07 -32.76
N ALA A 155 8.48 -62.37 -33.33
CA ALA A 155 7.43 -62.98 -34.15
C ALA A 155 8.01 -63.52 -35.48
N GLU A 156 8.89 -62.75 -36.12
CA GLU A 156 9.52 -63.12 -37.41
C GLU A 156 10.44 -64.34 -37.28
N ARG A 157 11.27 -64.41 -36.22
CA ARG A 157 12.07 -65.61 -35.95
C ARG A 157 11.24 -66.87 -35.74
N ARG A 158 10.04 -66.75 -35.17
CA ARG A 158 9.14 -67.90 -35.00
C ARG A 158 8.57 -68.37 -36.33
N THR A 159 8.20 -67.46 -37.23
CA THR A 159 7.72 -67.82 -38.57
C THR A 159 8.81 -68.49 -39.42
N ASP A 160 10.06 -68.00 -39.37
CA ASP A 160 11.17 -68.62 -40.12
C ASP A 160 11.46 -70.04 -39.65
N THR A 161 11.41 -70.27 -38.33
CA THR A 161 11.63 -71.60 -37.75
C THR A 161 10.52 -72.58 -38.14
N ALA A 162 9.27 -72.12 -38.23
CA ALA A 162 8.12 -72.95 -38.62
C ALA A 162 8.11 -73.33 -40.11
N THR A 163 8.74 -72.54 -40.98
CA THR A 163 8.78 -72.79 -42.44
C THR A 163 9.88 -73.79 -42.82
N LYS A 164 10.78 -74.14 -41.89
CA LYS A 164 11.97 -74.98 -42.14
C LYS A 164 11.77 -76.47 -41.84
N TYR A 165 10.61 -76.85 -41.31
CA TYR A 165 10.21 -78.24 -41.00
C TYR A 165 9.00 -78.62 -41.84
#